data_AF-A0A5C8EHA2-F1
#
_entry.id   AF-A0A5C8EHA2-F1
#
_cell.length_a   1.000
_cell.length_b   1.000
_cell.length_c   1.000
_cell.angle_alpha   90.00
_cell.angle_beta   90.00
_cell.angle_gamma   90.00
#
_symmetry.space_group_name_H-M   'P 1'
#
loop_
_entity.id
_entity.type
_entity.pdbx_description
1 polymer ?
#
loop_
_entity_poly.entity_id
_entity_poly.type
_entity_poly.pdbx_seq_one_letter_code
_entity_poly.pdbx_strand_id
1 'polypeptide(L)'
;MGEGSETGGGTETTVIGKFPPPAGTYKDKDGKNNDTEVTIEGEKTKMGGGTTSSEGDSSGFGFNITEWKKTTKDGKDIKLESVDATDTWGWGHENISIVYYYDTQTLHITYDTALHGKGHSFIGTKQP
;
A
#
# COMPACT_ATOMS: atom_id res chain seq x y z
N MET A 1 -19.34 -41.29 7.65
CA MET A 1 -18.49 -40.25 7.03
C MET A 1 -19.07 -38.91 7.43
N GLY A 2 -18.34 -38.13 8.21
CA GLY A 2 -18.78 -36.82 8.66
C GLY A 2 -17.57 -36.06 9.13
N GLU A 3 -17.09 -35.15 8.29
CA GLU A 3 -16.14 -34.09 8.62
C GLU A 3 -16.09 -33.17 7.38
N GLY A 4 -17.21 -32.49 7.13
CA GLY A 4 -17.20 -31.31 6.27
C GLY A 4 -16.60 -30.18 7.09
N SER A 5 -15.34 -29.84 6.84
CA SER A 5 -14.70 -28.65 7.41
C SER A 5 -15.50 -27.42 7.00
N GLU A 6 -16.07 -26.73 7.98
CA GLU A 6 -16.74 -25.44 7.83
C GLU A 6 -15.78 -24.45 7.17
N THR A 7 -15.97 -24.20 5.88
CA THR A 7 -15.26 -23.13 5.18
C THR A 7 -15.95 -21.84 5.58
N GLY A 8 -15.33 -21.06 6.48
CA GLY A 8 -15.88 -19.85 7.09
C GLY A 8 -16.41 -18.84 6.08
N GLY A 9 -17.73 -18.86 5.88
CA GLY A 9 -18.49 -18.03 4.95
C GLY A 9 -18.76 -16.64 5.48
N GLY A 10 -17.73 -15.79 5.50
CA GLY A 10 -17.91 -14.35 5.67
C GLY A 10 -18.16 -13.67 4.32
N THR A 11 -19.16 -12.78 4.24
CA THR A 11 -19.44 -12.04 2.99
C THR A 11 -18.48 -10.86 2.88
N GLU A 12 -17.66 -10.84 1.84
CA GLU A 12 -16.78 -9.70 1.54
C GLU A 12 -17.55 -8.62 0.77
N THR A 13 -17.38 -7.37 1.17
CA THR A 13 -17.93 -6.20 0.47
C THR A 13 -16.82 -5.25 0.12
N THR A 14 -16.90 -4.63 -1.06
CA THR A 14 -15.92 -3.63 -1.50
C THR A 14 -16.60 -2.32 -1.86
N VAL A 15 -16.04 -1.22 -1.42
CA VAL A 15 -16.51 0.14 -1.74
C VAL A 15 -15.34 1.01 -2.19
N ILE A 16 -15.56 1.88 -3.17
CA ILE A 16 -14.57 2.86 -3.63
C ILE A 16 -14.89 4.21 -3.01
N GLY A 17 -13.88 4.91 -2.53
CA GLY A 17 -14.04 6.25 -1.99
C GLY A 17 -12.77 6.76 -1.30
N LYS A 18 -12.95 7.83 -0.53
CA LYS A 18 -11.85 8.52 0.16
C LYS A 18 -11.61 7.89 1.52
N PHE A 19 -10.95 6.74 1.51
CA PHE A 19 -10.62 5.97 2.70
C PHE A 19 -9.09 5.94 2.90
N PRO A 20 -8.47 7.02 3.39
CA PRO A 20 -7.02 7.05 3.54
C PRO A 20 -6.56 6.02 4.58
N PRO A 21 -5.40 5.35 4.37
CA PRO A 21 -4.76 4.61 5.44
C PRO A 21 -4.33 5.55 6.56
N PRO A 22 -4.05 5.03 7.77
CA PRO A 22 -3.66 5.86 8.89
C PRO A 22 -2.36 6.64 8.62
N ALA A 23 -2.38 7.98 8.74
CA ALA A 23 -1.18 8.81 8.58
C ALA A 23 -0.07 8.46 9.58
N GLY A 24 1.18 8.69 9.20
CA GLY A 24 2.36 8.45 10.03
C GLY A 24 3.48 7.74 9.29
N THR A 25 4.52 7.36 10.03
CA THR A 25 5.68 6.64 9.50
C THR A 25 5.43 5.14 9.53
N TYR A 26 5.70 4.50 8.40
CA TYR A 26 5.69 3.06 8.22
C TYR A 26 7.14 2.59 8.12
N LYS A 27 7.56 1.78 9.08
CA LYS A 27 8.93 1.29 9.16
C LYS A 27 9.13 0.10 8.24
N ASP A 28 10.18 0.12 7.42
CA ASP A 28 10.51 -1.02 6.55
C ASP A 28 10.71 -2.30 7.38
N LYS A 29 10.11 -3.41 6.94
CA LYS A 29 10.17 -4.65 7.73
C LYS A 29 11.59 -5.23 7.79
N ASP A 30 12.39 -5.04 6.75
CA ASP A 30 13.70 -5.66 6.58
C ASP A 30 14.86 -4.69 6.85
N GLY A 31 14.57 -3.40 7.11
CA GLY A 31 15.56 -2.33 7.28
C GLY A 31 16.39 -2.05 6.03
N LYS A 32 15.91 -2.45 4.85
CA LYS A 32 16.61 -2.30 3.56
C LYS A 32 16.23 -1.02 2.82
N ASN A 33 15.01 -0.57 3.07
CA ASN A 33 14.42 0.60 2.44
C ASN A 33 14.36 1.76 3.44
N ASN A 34 14.20 2.97 2.93
CA ASN A 34 13.80 4.08 3.78
C ASN A 34 12.36 3.86 4.25
N ASP A 35 12.09 4.26 5.48
CA ASP A 35 10.73 4.29 6.02
C ASP A 35 9.82 5.14 5.11
N THR A 36 8.56 4.73 5.02
CA THR A 36 7.56 5.46 4.22
C THR A 36 6.76 6.38 5.11
N GLU A 37 6.73 7.66 4.79
CA GLU A 37 5.85 8.63 5.42
C GLU A 37 4.52 8.70 4.67
N VAL A 38 3.41 8.54 5.38
CA VAL A 38 2.06 8.71 4.87
C VAL A 38 1.45 9.97 5.49
N THR A 39 1.06 10.92 4.65
CA THR A 39 0.36 12.13 5.07
C THR A 39 -1.01 12.23 4.39
N ILE A 40 -1.95 12.91 5.05
CA ILE A 40 -3.30 13.13 4.53
C ILE A 40 -3.48 14.64 4.39
N GLU A 41 -3.68 15.10 3.15
CA GLU A 41 -3.93 16.51 2.85
C GLU A 41 -5.32 16.66 2.24
N GLY A 42 -6.26 17.07 3.08
CA GLY A 42 -7.68 17.08 2.74
C GLY A 42 -8.16 15.66 2.43
N GLU A 43 -8.46 15.40 1.17
CA GLU A 43 -8.98 14.11 0.68
C GLU A 43 -7.92 13.27 -0.04
N LYS A 44 -6.67 13.75 -0.11
CA LYS A 44 -5.57 13.06 -0.80
C LYS A 44 -4.63 12.42 0.20
N THR A 45 -4.22 11.18 -0.08
CA THR A 45 -3.10 10.53 0.61
C THR A 45 -1.83 10.82 -0.14
N LYS A 46 -0.79 11.31 0.54
CA LYS A 46 0.56 11.44 0.00
C LYS A 46 1.47 10.44 0.68
N MET A 47 2.33 9.80 -0.11
CA MET A 47 3.31 8.85 0.39
C MET A 47 4.68 9.20 -0.13
N GLY A 48 5.68 9.23 0.75
CA GLY A 48 7.08 9.46 0.39
C GLY A 48 7.98 8.43 1.03
N GLY A 49 8.92 7.88 0.27
CA GLY A 49 9.86 6.89 0.77
C GLY A 49 10.97 6.60 -0.24
N GLY A 50 11.71 5.51 -0.03
CA GLY A 50 12.69 5.05 -0.99
C GLY A 50 12.90 3.55 -0.89
N THR A 51 12.99 2.88 -2.04
CA THR A 51 13.16 1.43 -2.13
C THR A 51 14.43 1.06 -2.87
N THR A 52 14.91 -0.15 -2.62
CA THR A 52 15.96 -0.78 -3.44
C THR A 52 15.35 -1.95 -4.22
N SER A 53 15.55 -1.98 -5.53
CA SER A 53 15.09 -3.08 -6.39
C SER A 53 15.87 -4.37 -6.08
N SER A 54 15.40 -5.51 -6.60
CA SER A 54 16.11 -6.79 -6.48
C SER A 54 17.51 -6.77 -7.14
N GLU A 55 17.75 -5.84 -8.06
CA GLU A 55 19.03 -5.68 -8.76
C GLU A 55 19.99 -4.73 -8.01
N GLY A 56 19.56 -4.15 -6.88
CA GLY A 56 20.38 -3.28 -6.04
C GLY A 56 20.25 -1.78 -6.34
N ASP A 57 19.35 -1.40 -7.26
CA ASP A 57 19.13 0.00 -7.61
C ASP A 57 18.20 0.68 -6.60
N SER A 58 18.69 1.74 -5.96
CA SER A 58 17.92 2.54 -5.01
C SER A 58 17.19 3.68 -5.72
N SER A 59 15.90 3.82 -5.46
CA SER A 59 15.09 4.92 -5.97
C SER A 59 14.17 5.46 -4.88
N GLY A 60 14.10 6.79 -4.78
CA GLY A 60 13.04 7.45 -4.02
C GLY A 60 11.69 7.31 -4.71
N PHE A 61 10.60 7.51 -3.98
CA PHE A 61 9.28 7.62 -4.58
C PHE A 61 8.41 8.64 -3.83
N GLY A 62 7.51 9.27 -4.59
CA GLY A 62 6.48 10.15 -4.08
C GLY A 62 5.17 9.88 -4.81
N PHE A 63 4.15 9.38 -4.09
CA PHE A 63 2.85 9.03 -4.67
C PHE A 63 1.70 9.83 -4.08
N ASN A 64 0.75 10.22 -4.93
CA ASN A 64 -0.54 10.76 -4.53
C ASN A 64 -1.63 9.72 -4.81
N ILE A 65 -2.49 9.47 -3.83
CA ILE A 65 -3.66 8.61 -3.97
C ILE A 65 -4.92 9.43 -3.66
N THR A 66 -5.89 9.42 -4.56
CA THR A 66 -7.15 10.15 -4.40
C THR A 66 -8.32 9.24 -4.02
N GLU A 67 -8.26 7.97 -4.44
CA GLU A 67 -9.31 6.98 -4.22
C GLU A 67 -8.74 5.64 -3.78
N TRP A 68 -9.46 5.04 -2.84
CA TRP A 68 -9.15 3.74 -2.27
C TRP A 68 -10.34 2.81 -2.42
N LYS A 69 -10.07 1.57 -2.79
CA LYS A 69 -11.01 0.46 -2.69
C LYS A 69 -10.86 -0.15 -1.31
N LYS A 70 -11.86 0.02 -0.45
CA LYS A 70 -11.91 -0.60 0.86
C LYS A 70 -12.64 -1.92 0.81
N THR A 71 -12.00 -2.97 1.29
CA THR A 71 -12.58 -4.30 1.44
C THR A 71 -12.93 -4.55 2.90
N THR A 72 -14.16 -4.95 3.16
CA THR A 72 -14.65 -5.34 4.48
C THR A 72 -15.12 -6.79 4.48
N LYS A 73 -15.00 -7.47 5.60
CA LYS A 73 -15.51 -8.83 5.82
C LYS A 73 -16.12 -8.90 7.20
N ASP A 74 -17.36 -9.38 7.28
CA ASP A 74 -18.09 -9.53 8.55
C ASP A 74 -18.11 -8.23 9.38
N GLY A 75 -18.27 -7.09 8.70
CA GLY A 75 -18.32 -5.76 9.32
C GLY A 75 -16.96 -5.19 9.75
N LYS A 76 -15.85 -5.88 9.48
CA LYS A 76 -14.49 -5.40 9.78
C LYS A 76 -13.76 -4.98 8.51
N ASP A 77 -13.01 -3.88 8.59
CA ASP A 77 -12.13 -3.47 7.51
C ASP A 77 -10.94 -4.43 7.41
N ILE A 78 -10.65 -4.94 6.20
CA ILE A 78 -9.61 -5.95 5.95
C ILE A 78 -8.42 -5.31 5.22
N LYS A 79 -8.68 -4.61 4.13
CA LYS A 79 -7.64 -3.90 3.36
C LYS A 79 -8.15 -2.66 2.63
N LEU A 80 -7.23 -1.77 2.29
CA LEU A 80 -7.37 -0.71 1.30
C LEU A 80 -6.47 -1.01 0.11
N GLU A 81 -6.96 -0.78 -1.10
CA GLU A 81 -6.18 -0.89 -2.34
C GLU A 81 -6.28 0.44 -3.09
N SER A 82 -5.17 0.97 -3.58
CA SER A 82 -5.17 2.20 -4.37
C SER A 82 -5.95 2.02 -5.66
N VAL A 83 -6.84 2.96 -5.99
CA VAL A 83 -7.57 2.98 -7.26
C VAL A 83 -6.94 3.97 -8.23
N ASP A 84 -6.60 5.16 -7.74
CA ASP A 84 -5.97 6.23 -8.51
C ASP A 84 -4.70 6.69 -7.80
N ALA A 85 -3.57 6.08 -8.16
CA ALA A 85 -2.25 6.40 -7.67
C ALA A 85 -1.41 7.06 -8.77
N THR A 86 -0.81 8.20 -8.44
CA THR A 86 -0.05 9.03 -9.40
C THR A 86 1.34 9.35 -8.87
N ASP A 87 2.33 9.36 -9.76
CA ASP A 87 3.68 9.83 -9.45
C ASP A 87 3.70 11.35 -9.29
N THR A 88 4.29 11.83 -8.20
CA THR A 88 4.27 13.25 -7.84
C THR A 88 5.57 13.97 -8.18
N TRP A 89 6.63 13.23 -8.47
CA TRP A 89 7.95 13.79 -8.73
C TRP A 89 8.27 13.88 -10.22
N GLY A 90 7.40 13.35 -11.09
CA GLY A 90 7.57 13.39 -12.54
C GLY A 90 8.68 12.45 -13.02
N TRP A 91 9.00 11.40 -12.24
CA TRP A 91 10.08 10.46 -12.53
C TRP A 91 9.61 9.30 -13.44
N GLY A 92 8.33 9.30 -13.80
CA GLY A 92 7.75 8.30 -14.70
C GLY A 92 7.60 6.94 -14.04
N HIS A 93 7.32 6.90 -12.73
CA HIS A 93 6.93 5.66 -12.07
C HIS A 93 5.59 5.15 -12.61
N GLU A 94 5.51 3.86 -12.89
CA GLU A 94 4.37 3.19 -13.50
C GLU A 94 4.00 1.92 -12.74
N ASN A 95 2.86 1.30 -13.09
CA ASN A 95 2.34 0.10 -12.42
C ASN A 95 2.27 0.23 -10.88
N ILE A 96 1.96 1.45 -10.41
CA ILE A 96 1.91 1.79 -9.00
C ILE A 96 0.72 1.09 -8.35
N SER A 97 1.00 0.27 -7.35
CA SER A 97 0.00 -0.42 -6.54
C SER A 97 0.34 -0.24 -5.07
N ILE A 98 -0.62 0.26 -4.30
CA ILE A 98 -0.51 0.39 -2.85
C ILE A 98 -1.64 -0.40 -2.18
N VAL A 99 -1.28 -1.23 -1.21
CA VAL A 99 -2.21 -2.00 -0.39
C VAL A 99 -1.91 -1.76 1.08
N TYR A 100 -2.91 -1.43 1.86
CA TYR A 100 -2.82 -1.36 3.33
C TYR A 100 -3.68 -2.45 3.96
N TYR A 101 -3.10 -3.21 4.88
CA TYR A 101 -3.77 -4.27 5.62
C TYR A 101 -4.06 -3.84 7.05
N TYR A 102 -5.32 -3.88 7.47
CA TYR A 102 -5.75 -3.38 8.77
C TYR A 102 -5.33 -4.28 9.94
N ASP A 103 -5.25 -5.59 9.73
CA ASP A 103 -4.94 -6.59 10.76
C ASP A 103 -3.51 -6.46 11.30
N THR A 104 -2.57 -6.21 10.38
CA THR A 104 -1.13 -6.14 10.63
C THR A 104 -0.62 -4.70 10.61
N GLN A 105 -1.47 -3.74 10.24
CA GLN A 105 -1.09 -2.35 10.00
C GLN A 105 0.07 -2.21 9.01
N THR A 106 0.07 -3.08 7.99
CA THR A 106 1.13 -3.19 6.99
C THR A 106 0.76 -2.41 5.74
N LEU A 107 1.71 -1.64 5.23
CA LEU A 107 1.66 -0.99 3.94
C LEU A 107 2.57 -1.75 2.97
N HIS A 108 2.02 -2.16 1.84
CA HIS A 108 2.73 -2.78 0.73
C HIS A 108 2.61 -1.88 -0.50
N ILE A 109 3.74 -1.43 -1.02
CA ILE A 109 3.84 -0.60 -2.21
C ILE A 109 4.66 -1.35 -3.24
N THR A 110 4.20 -1.40 -4.48
CA THR A 110 4.96 -1.87 -5.64
C THR A 110 4.85 -0.87 -6.77
N TYR A 111 5.94 -0.67 -7.50
CA TYR A 111 5.96 0.18 -8.69
C TYR A 111 7.13 -0.22 -9.60
N ASP A 112 7.05 0.20 -10.85
CA ASP A 112 8.14 0.13 -11.80
C ASP A 112 8.71 1.54 -12.00
N THR A 113 9.99 1.63 -12.31
CA THR A 113 10.66 2.89 -12.65
C THR A 113 11.01 2.92 -14.13
N ALA A 114 10.86 4.09 -14.76
CA ALA A 114 11.30 4.27 -16.14
C ALA A 114 12.82 4.11 -16.33
N LEU A 115 13.61 4.37 -15.28
CA LEU A 115 15.09 4.39 -15.34
C LEU A 115 15.75 3.06 -14.96
N HIS A 116 15.24 2.37 -13.95
CA HIS A 116 15.87 1.16 -13.35
C HIS A 116 15.04 -0.10 -13.58
N GLY A 117 13.98 -0.02 -14.38
CA GLY A 117 13.13 -1.16 -14.69
C GLY A 117 12.18 -1.52 -13.55
N LYS A 118 11.83 -2.81 -13.51
CA LYS A 118 10.69 -3.31 -12.72
C LYS A 118 11.08 -3.74 -11.31
N GLY A 119 10.10 -3.81 -10.42
CA GLY A 119 10.22 -4.57 -9.17
C GLY A 119 10.70 -3.79 -7.96
N HIS A 120 10.41 -2.49 -7.91
CA HIS A 120 10.53 -1.74 -6.66
C HIS A 120 9.39 -2.12 -5.73
N SER A 121 9.73 -2.50 -4.49
CA SER A 121 8.75 -2.92 -3.49
C SER A 121 9.14 -2.41 -2.11
N PHE A 122 8.15 -1.95 -1.37
CA PHE A 122 8.24 -1.60 0.04
C PHE A 122 7.21 -2.39 0.83
N ILE A 123 7.61 -2.97 1.97
CA ILE A 123 6.69 -3.57 2.93
C ILE A 123 7.07 -3.03 4.30
N GLY A 124 6.17 -2.30 4.94
CA GLY A 124 6.44 -1.71 6.24
C GLY A 124 5.22 -1.63 7.14
N THR A 125 5.47 -1.54 8.45
CA THR A 125 4.41 -1.50 9.47
C THR A 125 4.35 -0.14 10.14
N LYS A 126 3.12 0.31 10.41
CA LYS A 126 2.88 1.60 11.06
C LYS A 126 3.56 1.65 12.43
N GLN A 127 4.32 2.72 12.70
CA GLN A 127 4.88 2.97 14.01
C GLN A 127 3.82 3.57 14.97
N PRO A 128 3.87 3.25 16.27
CA PRO A 128 2.97 3.78 17.29
C PRO A 128 3.02 5.31 17.43
#